data_AF-A0A975KPF5-F1
#
_entry.id   AF-A0A975KPF5-F1
#
_cell.length_a   1.000
_cell.length_b   1.000
_cell.length_c   1.000
_cell.angle_alpha   90.00
_cell.angle_beta   90.00
_cell.angle_gamma   90.00
#
_symmetry.space_group_name_H-M   'P 1'
#
loop_
_entity.id
_entity.type
_entity.pdbx_description
1 polymer ?
#
loop_
_entity_poly.entity_id
_entity_poly.type
_entity_poly.pdbx_seq_one_letter_code
_entity_poly.pdbx_strand_id
1 'polypeptide(L)'
;MTIGVFLDSNIIMSDYKMQGISFVDFFRAHEELNNDEKFKLILTEMNYYEIISNFKRELNKSLTKYSSFKNEILKLTELDFDTNIKELKTKIIKNYEQEIKALFYIKSPTEKAASNVFNRFYHQKMPFRDNKSEFKDALIWETVYEYAINNQDEKIYFISNNHKDFAPRNGEKAYVLHEHFDSLNNRIKYINGISDFLIEINHLKIHHFDFNEEEEVLSTISQDLRDNYFYSPVFEGEMYDFFSNNDFSYEFFEGWGTDYTAFGIYDIEITDSSQVLETEDFFYLPIRFIAEIEYSVEYRNPAYEKMTGDEEFLQSGSNLGSFYIKCLVKYDPENKKVVEVEGLEIDFI
;
A
#
# COMPACT_ATOMS: atom_id res chain seq x y z
N MET A 1 26.92 3.34 13.15
CA MET A 1 25.84 2.75 13.97
C MET A 1 25.24 1.64 13.15
N THR A 2 25.10 0.44 13.71
CA THR A 2 24.44 -0.68 13.02
C THR A 2 22.95 -0.67 13.36
N ILE A 3 22.10 -0.90 12.38
CA ILE A 3 20.65 -0.92 12.52
C ILE A 3 20.07 -2.23 12.02
N GLY A 4 19.16 -2.80 12.79
CA GLY A 4 18.35 -3.95 12.41
C GLY A 4 16.91 -3.51 12.22
N VAL A 5 16.37 -3.70 11.01
CA VAL A 5 15.02 -3.28 10.66
C VAL A 5 14.15 -4.51 10.44
N PHE A 6 13.22 -4.72 11.37
CA PHE A 6 12.20 -5.76 11.30
C PHE A 6 10.96 -5.21 10.62
N LEU A 7 10.50 -5.87 9.56
CA LEU A 7 9.24 -5.56 8.91
C LEU A 7 8.16 -6.53 9.36
N ASP A 8 7.01 -5.98 9.71
CA ASP A 8 5.80 -6.74 9.91
C ASP A 8 5.18 -7.15 8.57
N SER A 9 4.38 -8.19 8.59
CA SER A 9 3.85 -8.83 7.40
C SER A 9 2.91 -7.91 6.62
N ASN A 10 2.17 -7.04 7.32
CA ASN A 10 1.29 -6.02 6.73
C ASN A 10 2.03 -5.00 5.85
N ILE A 11 3.26 -4.62 6.19
CA ILE A 11 4.04 -3.65 5.42
C ILE A 11 4.39 -4.21 4.04
N ILE A 12 4.79 -5.49 3.97
CA ILE A 12 5.12 -6.13 2.68
C ILE A 12 3.86 -6.50 1.90
N MET A 13 2.76 -6.80 2.59
CA MET A 13 1.51 -7.17 1.91
C MET A 13 0.77 -6.00 1.27
N SER A 14 1.07 -4.75 1.65
CA SER A 14 0.50 -3.59 0.96
C SER A 14 1.05 -3.45 -0.46
N ASP A 15 2.27 -3.94 -0.72
CA ASP A 15 2.86 -4.01 -2.04
C ASP A 15 3.82 -5.21 -2.15
N TYR A 16 3.32 -6.32 -2.70
CA TYR A 16 4.10 -7.53 -2.89
C TYR A 16 5.31 -7.36 -3.81
N LYS A 17 5.29 -6.39 -4.73
CA LYS A 17 6.46 -6.13 -5.59
C LYS A 17 7.48 -5.24 -4.91
N MET A 18 7.08 -4.51 -3.86
CA MET A 18 7.90 -3.54 -3.15
C MET A 18 8.49 -2.50 -4.11
N GLN A 19 7.66 -2.03 -5.04
CA GLN A 19 7.99 -1.06 -6.08
C GLN A 19 7.37 0.31 -5.82
N GLY A 20 6.44 0.42 -4.87
CA GLY A 20 5.87 1.70 -4.48
C GLY A 20 6.93 2.68 -3.98
N ILE A 21 6.67 3.98 -4.11
CA ILE A 21 7.55 5.10 -3.75
C ILE A 21 8.24 4.87 -2.40
N SER A 22 7.47 4.48 -1.38
CA SER A 22 8.01 4.25 -0.03
C SER A 22 9.06 3.13 -0.01
N PHE A 23 8.84 2.03 -0.73
CA PHE A 23 9.80 0.93 -0.81
C PHE A 23 11.03 1.28 -1.63
N VAL A 24 10.86 2.03 -2.73
CA VAL A 24 11.98 2.51 -3.55
C VAL A 24 12.94 3.34 -2.70
N ASP A 25 12.43 4.31 -1.94
CA ASP A 25 13.25 5.11 -1.04
C ASP A 25 13.82 4.29 0.12
N PHE A 26 13.07 3.33 0.64
CA PHE A 26 13.55 2.43 1.68
C PHE A 26 14.75 1.61 1.22
N PHE A 27 14.70 1.05 0.01
CA PHE A 27 15.82 0.31 -0.54
C PHE A 27 16.99 1.20 -0.94
N ARG A 28 16.74 2.43 -1.42
CA ARG A 28 17.80 3.41 -1.63
C ARG A 28 18.50 3.77 -0.32
N ALA A 29 17.75 4.08 0.73
CA ALA A 29 18.29 4.34 2.06
C ALA A 29 19.09 3.15 2.59
N HIS A 30 18.58 1.93 2.37
CA HIS A 30 19.31 0.71 2.67
C HIS A 30 20.64 0.65 1.91
N GLU A 31 20.65 0.81 0.59
CA GLU A 31 21.86 0.78 -0.23
C GLU A 31 22.90 1.83 0.19
N GLU A 32 22.48 3.07 0.45
CA GLU A 32 23.37 4.17 0.87
C GLU A 32 24.00 3.93 2.25
N LEU A 33 23.21 3.40 3.18
CA LEU A 33 23.60 3.22 4.59
C LEU A 33 24.21 1.85 4.87
N ASN A 34 24.10 0.88 3.96
CA ASN A 34 24.60 -0.48 4.13
C ASN A 34 26.13 -0.62 3.93
N ASN A 35 26.88 0.48 4.10
CA ASN A 35 28.33 0.45 4.15
C ASN A 35 28.81 -0.39 5.36
N ASP A 36 29.48 -1.52 5.08
CA ASP A 36 29.94 -2.54 6.05
C ASP A 36 28.81 -3.28 6.80
N GLU A 37 27.72 -3.67 6.14
CA GLU A 37 26.61 -4.44 6.74
C GLU A 37 25.92 -3.73 7.92
N LYS A 38 25.94 -2.39 7.91
CA LYS A 38 25.37 -1.56 8.98
C LYS A 38 23.86 -1.44 8.92
N PHE A 39 23.21 -1.89 7.85
CA PHE A 39 21.75 -1.89 7.71
C PHE A 39 21.28 -3.31 7.39
N LYS A 40 20.61 -3.95 8.35
CA LYS A 40 20.08 -5.31 8.20
C LYS A 40 18.57 -5.29 8.02
N LEU A 41 18.09 -5.83 6.91
CA LEU A 41 16.68 -6.09 6.68
C LEU A 41 16.32 -7.48 7.21
N ILE A 42 15.33 -7.54 8.11
CA ILE A 42 15.01 -8.74 8.87
C ILE A 42 13.52 -9.02 8.82
N LEU A 43 13.16 -10.29 8.62
CA LEU A 43 11.82 -10.79 8.86
C LEU A 43 11.88 -11.84 9.95
N THR A 44 10.91 -11.83 10.86
CA THR A 44 10.69 -13.01 11.70
C THR A 44 10.21 -14.16 10.81
N GLU A 45 10.52 -15.40 11.20
CA GLU A 45 10.04 -16.57 10.47
C GLU A 45 8.51 -16.62 10.40
N MET A 46 7.82 -16.13 11.44
CA MET A 46 6.36 -15.99 11.44
C MET A 46 5.88 -15.03 10.35
N ASN A 47 6.49 -13.84 10.24
CA ASN A 47 6.15 -12.86 9.19
C ASN A 47 6.43 -13.43 7.81
N TYR A 48 7.57 -14.10 7.63
CA TYR A 48 7.92 -14.76 6.37
C TYR A 48 6.84 -15.75 5.92
N TYR A 49 6.43 -16.70 6.77
CA TYR A 49 5.40 -17.66 6.39
C TYR A 49 4.04 -17.01 6.15
N GLU A 50 3.71 -15.97 6.89
CA GLU A 50 2.47 -15.22 6.69
C GLU A 50 2.46 -14.54 5.32
N ILE A 51 3.55 -13.84 4.96
CA ILE A 51 3.72 -13.19 3.65
C ILE A 51 3.56 -14.20 2.52
N ILE A 52 4.28 -15.32 2.58
CA ILE A 52 4.22 -16.35 1.54
C ILE A 52 2.83 -16.99 1.45
N SER A 53 2.18 -17.25 2.58
CA SER A 53 0.83 -17.82 2.62
C SER A 53 -0.21 -16.87 2.04
N ASN A 54 -0.15 -15.59 2.41
CA ASN A 54 -1.05 -14.56 1.90
C ASN A 54 -0.82 -14.31 0.41
N PHE A 55 0.43 -14.21 -0.05
CA PHE A 55 0.76 -14.09 -1.48
C PHE A 55 0.19 -15.27 -2.29
N LYS A 56 0.38 -16.51 -1.81
CA LYS A 56 -0.20 -17.72 -2.45
C LYS A 56 -1.72 -17.61 -2.55
N ARG A 57 -2.39 -17.11 -1.51
CA ARG A 57 -3.85 -16.95 -1.49
C ARG A 57 -4.30 -15.89 -2.49
N GLU A 58 -3.69 -14.70 -2.49
CA GLU A 58 -4.07 -13.62 -3.40
C GLU A 58 -3.77 -13.99 -4.86
N LEU A 59 -2.62 -14.60 -5.14
CA LEU A 59 -2.31 -15.13 -6.47
C LEU A 59 -3.34 -16.17 -6.94
N ASN A 60 -3.79 -17.07 -6.06
CA ASN A 60 -4.83 -18.03 -6.40
C ASN A 60 -6.15 -17.35 -6.76
N LYS A 61 -6.56 -16.33 -6.00
CA LYS A 61 -7.76 -15.57 -6.32
C LYS A 61 -7.66 -14.94 -7.71
N SER A 62 -6.53 -14.28 -8.01
CA SER A 62 -6.30 -13.65 -9.32
C SER A 62 -6.27 -14.67 -10.46
N LEU A 63 -5.62 -15.82 -10.28
CA LEU A 63 -5.59 -16.88 -11.29
C LEU A 63 -6.95 -17.55 -11.49
N THR A 64 -7.77 -17.68 -10.45
CA THR A 64 -9.14 -18.16 -10.56
C THR A 64 -9.98 -17.17 -11.37
N LYS A 65 -9.89 -15.86 -11.09
CA LYS A 65 -10.56 -14.81 -11.89
C LYS A 65 -10.14 -14.88 -13.36
N TYR A 66 -8.84 -14.94 -13.63
CA TYR A 66 -8.29 -15.09 -14.99
C TYR A 66 -8.83 -16.34 -15.69
N SER A 67 -8.90 -17.48 -14.99
CA SER A 67 -9.40 -18.73 -15.56
C SER A 67 -10.89 -18.63 -15.93
N SER A 68 -11.71 -18.00 -15.08
CA SER A 68 -13.12 -17.75 -15.38
C SER A 68 -13.29 -16.86 -16.60
N PHE A 69 -12.59 -15.73 -16.64
CA PHE A 69 -12.58 -14.79 -17.77
C PHE A 69 -12.14 -15.46 -19.09
N LYS A 70 -11.04 -16.22 -19.05
CA LYS A 70 -10.57 -17.03 -20.20
C LYS A 70 -11.66 -17.97 -20.70
N ASN A 71 -12.35 -18.68 -19.81
CA ASN A 71 -13.42 -19.61 -20.19
C ASN A 71 -14.64 -18.90 -20.79
N GLU A 72 -14.90 -17.64 -20.42
CA GLU A 72 -15.97 -16.84 -21.01
C GLU A 72 -15.60 -16.40 -22.43
N ILE A 73 -14.38 -15.93 -22.66
CA ILE A 73 -13.90 -15.58 -24.01
C ILE A 73 -13.89 -16.79 -24.93
N LEU A 74 -13.50 -17.97 -24.44
CA LEU A 74 -13.51 -19.21 -25.22
C LEU A 74 -14.90 -19.65 -25.67
N LYS A 75 -15.98 -19.18 -25.02
CA LYS A 75 -17.36 -19.43 -25.50
C LYS A 75 -17.74 -18.51 -26.66
N LEU A 76 -17.08 -17.36 -26.78
CA LEU A 76 -17.40 -16.30 -27.74
C LEU A 76 -16.44 -16.27 -28.93
N THR A 77 -15.29 -16.92 -28.83
CA THR A 77 -14.19 -16.82 -29.81
C THR A 77 -13.53 -18.17 -30.04
N GLU A 78 -12.84 -18.31 -31.17
CA GLU A 78 -11.98 -19.45 -31.48
C GLU A 78 -10.52 -19.24 -31.01
N LEU A 79 -10.28 -18.25 -30.13
CA LEU A 79 -8.94 -17.92 -29.66
C LEU A 79 -8.38 -19.05 -28.80
N ASP A 80 -7.18 -19.50 -29.11
CA ASP A 80 -6.46 -20.44 -28.25
C ASP A 80 -5.56 -19.67 -27.26
N PHE A 81 -5.76 -19.93 -25.98
CA PHE A 81 -4.95 -19.37 -24.91
C PHE A 81 -4.01 -20.46 -24.40
N ASP A 82 -2.82 -20.58 -25.00
CA ASP A 82 -1.82 -21.56 -24.58
C ASP A 82 -1.05 -21.05 -23.35
N THR A 83 -1.63 -21.21 -22.15
CA THR A 83 -0.93 -20.92 -20.90
C THR A 83 -1.20 -21.99 -19.87
N ASN A 84 -0.15 -22.71 -19.49
CA ASN A 84 -0.18 -23.66 -18.39
C ASN A 84 -0.16 -22.92 -17.04
N ILE A 85 -1.35 -22.56 -16.55
CA ILE A 85 -1.55 -21.80 -15.30
C ILE A 85 -0.88 -22.47 -14.10
N LYS A 86 -0.85 -23.81 -14.06
CA LYS A 86 -0.25 -24.57 -12.94
C LYS A 86 1.27 -24.41 -12.89
N GLU A 87 1.92 -24.44 -14.04
CA GLU A 87 3.36 -24.22 -14.15
C GLU A 87 3.72 -22.77 -13.84
N LEU A 88 2.99 -21.82 -14.42
CA LEU A 88 3.15 -20.39 -14.15
C LEU A 88 3.04 -20.08 -12.65
N LYS A 89 1.98 -20.59 -12.00
CA LYS A 89 1.78 -20.43 -10.55
C LYS A 89 2.97 -20.92 -9.75
N THR A 90 3.47 -22.11 -10.07
CA THR A 90 4.59 -22.73 -9.34
C THR A 90 5.86 -21.88 -9.50
N LYS A 91 6.11 -21.37 -10.71
CA LYS A 91 7.24 -20.48 -11.00
C LYS A 91 7.14 -19.15 -10.24
N ILE A 92 5.98 -18.48 -10.28
CA ILE A 92 5.77 -17.19 -9.61
C ILE A 92 5.98 -17.33 -8.10
N ILE A 93 5.37 -18.35 -7.47
CA ILE A 93 5.53 -18.59 -6.03
C ILE A 93 6.99 -18.82 -5.67
N LYS A 94 7.70 -19.66 -6.44
CA LYS A 94 9.10 -19.98 -6.17
C LYS A 94 9.99 -18.75 -6.32
N ASN A 95 9.78 -17.95 -7.36
CA ASN A 95 10.52 -16.71 -7.58
C ASN A 95 10.31 -15.74 -6.42
N TYR A 96 9.06 -15.52 -6.02
CA TYR A 96 8.73 -14.64 -4.90
C TYR A 96 9.35 -15.10 -3.57
N GLU A 97 9.32 -16.41 -3.27
CA GLU A 97 10.01 -16.96 -2.11
C GLU A 97 11.53 -16.74 -2.15
N GLN A 98 12.14 -16.78 -3.34
CA GLN A 98 13.57 -16.52 -3.53
C GLN A 98 13.92 -15.04 -3.37
N GLU A 99 13.10 -14.15 -3.93
CA GLU A 99 13.27 -12.69 -3.81
C GLU A 99 13.21 -12.24 -2.36
N ILE A 100 12.20 -12.70 -1.59
CA ILE A 100 12.09 -12.38 -0.16
C ILE A 100 13.32 -12.88 0.62
N LYS A 101 13.82 -14.08 0.34
CA LYS A 101 15.02 -14.62 1.01
C LYS A 101 16.32 -13.95 0.59
N ALA A 102 16.37 -13.36 -0.60
CA ALA A 102 17.52 -12.60 -1.07
C ALA A 102 17.58 -11.22 -0.40
N LEU A 103 16.42 -10.62 -0.14
CA LEU A 103 16.31 -9.29 0.47
C LEU A 103 16.38 -9.31 2.00
N PHE A 104 15.78 -10.32 2.65
CA PHE A 104 15.61 -10.35 4.10
C PHE A 104 16.36 -11.49 4.76
N TYR A 105 17.03 -11.17 5.88
CA TYR A 105 17.46 -12.17 6.84
C TYR A 105 16.26 -12.73 7.59
N ILE A 106 15.99 -14.03 7.45
CA ILE A 106 14.86 -14.68 8.14
C ILE A 106 15.31 -15.13 9.53
N LYS A 107 14.77 -14.51 10.57
CA LYS A 107 15.07 -14.82 11.97
C LYS A 107 14.02 -15.78 12.55
N SER A 108 14.44 -17.04 12.76
CA SER A 108 13.64 -18.01 13.51
C SER A 108 13.60 -17.68 15.01
N PRO A 109 12.45 -17.93 15.68
CA PRO A 109 12.37 -17.86 17.12
C PRO A 109 13.26 -18.92 17.76
N THR A 110 13.89 -18.59 18.89
CA THR A 110 14.56 -19.62 19.69
C THR A 110 13.56 -20.30 20.62
N GLU A 111 14.00 -21.38 21.28
CA GLU A 111 13.26 -22.01 22.37
C GLU A 111 12.95 -21.02 23.51
N LYS A 112 13.83 -20.05 23.76
CA LYS A 112 13.63 -19.03 24.79
C LYS A 112 12.54 -18.05 24.39
N ALA A 113 12.56 -17.54 23.15
CA ALA A 113 11.48 -16.70 22.63
C ALA A 113 10.13 -17.43 22.70
N ALA A 114 10.08 -18.69 22.24
CA ALA A 114 8.87 -19.51 22.30
C ALA A 114 8.39 -19.73 23.75
N SER A 115 9.31 -19.99 24.69
CA SER A 115 8.99 -20.16 26.11
C SER A 115 8.44 -18.86 26.73
N ASN A 116 8.97 -17.70 26.35
CA ASN A 116 8.49 -16.41 26.85
C ASN A 116 7.08 -16.08 26.37
N VAL A 117 6.65 -16.58 25.21
CA VAL A 117 5.26 -16.43 24.75
C VAL A 117 4.29 -17.07 25.76
N PHE A 118 4.59 -18.27 26.25
CA PHE A 118 3.77 -18.91 27.29
C PHE A 118 3.76 -18.09 28.59
N ASN A 119 4.91 -17.53 28.98
CA ASN A 119 4.96 -16.64 30.15
C ASN A 119 4.07 -15.42 29.95
N ARG A 120 4.05 -14.79 28.77
CA ARG A 120 3.13 -13.68 28.48
C ARG A 120 1.68 -14.11 28.57
N PHE A 121 1.34 -15.25 27.96
CA PHE A 121 -0.01 -15.81 27.97
C PHE A 121 -0.55 -16.03 29.40
N TYR A 122 0.20 -16.75 30.24
CA TYR A 122 -0.24 -17.05 31.61
C TYR A 122 -0.32 -15.82 32.52
N HIS A 123 0.44 -14.77 32.23
CA HIS A 123 0.42 -13.51 32.97
C HIS A 123 -0.45 -12.44 32.31
N GLN A 124 -1.23 -12.78 31.28
CA GLN A 124 -2.10 -11.85 30.55
C GLN A 124 -1.38 -10.57 30.09
N LYS A 125 -0.13 -10.72 29.65
CA LYS A 125 0.66 -9.62 29.09
C LYS A 125 0.38 -9.48 27.60
N MET A 126 0.49 -8.25 27.10
CA MET A 126 0.36 -7.95 25.67
C MET A 126 1.27 -8.86 24.82
N PRO A 127 0.80 -9.31 23.65
CA PRO A 127 -0.46 -8.93 23.02
C PRO A 127 -1.72 -9.59 23.62
N PHE A 128 -1.60 -10.68 24.40
CA PHE A 128 -2.72 -11.47 24.92
C PHE A 128 -3.80 -10.67 25.68
N ARG A 129 -4.94 -10.41 25.03
CA ARG A 129 -6.17 -9.83 25.60
C ARG A 129 -7.40 -10.67 25.24
N ASP A 130 -8.40 -10.69 26.13
CA ASP A 130 -9.77 -11.15 25.86
C ASP A 130 -9.92 -12.48 25.09
N ASN A 131 -9.11 -13.49 25.43
CA ASN A 131 -9.12 -14.83 24.81
C ASN A 131 -8.91 -14.85 23.28
N LYS A 132 -8.31 -13.81 22.69
CA LYS A 132 -7.93 -13.82 21.27
C LYS A 132 -6.65 -14.63 21.02
N SER A 133 -6.54 -15.16 19.80
CA SER A 133 -5.36 -15.90 19.34
C SER A 133 -4.25 -14.94 18.90
N GLU A 134 -3.51 -14.40 19.86
CA GLU A 134 -2.40 -13.44 19.63
C GLU A 134 -1.01 -14.10 19.80
N PHE A 135 -0.95 -15.43 19.71
CA PHE A 135 0.30 -16.19 19.85
C PHE A 135 1.33 -15.81 18.80
N LYS A 136 0.88 -15.56 17.56
CA LYS A 136 1.73 -15.11 16.46
C LYS A 136 2.44 -13.80 16.81
N ASP A 137 1.68 -12.79 17.24
CA ASP A 137 2.18 -11.45 17.54
C ASP A 137 3.11 -11.47 18.76
N ALA A 138 2.81 -12.31 19.75
CA ALA A 138 3.68 -12.54 20.89
C ALA A 138 5.02 -13.16 20.46
N LEU A 139 4.99 -14.14 19.55
CA LEU A 139 6.19 -14.80 19.06
C LEU A 139 7.03 -13.89 18.17
N ILE A 140 6.39 -13.04 17.35
CA ILE A 140 7.06 -11.99 16.58
C ILE A 140 7.82 -11.07 17.54
N TRP A 141 7.13 -10.53 18.55
CA TRP A 141 7.77 -9.64 19.53
C TRP A 141 8.93 -10.31 20.26
N GLU A 142 8.74 -11.51 20.80
CA GLU A 142 9.80 -12.21 21.55
C GLU A 142 11.01 -12.53 20.67
N THR A 143 10.79 -12.77 19.37
CA THR A 143 11.88 -12.93 18.40
C THR A 143 12.67 -11.63 18.19
N VAL A 144 11.98 -10.49 18.03
CA VAL A 144 12.60 -9.17 17.91
C VAL A 144 13.38 -8.81 19.18
N TYR A 145 12.76 -9.01 20.33
CA TYR A 145 13.34 -8.71 21.64
C TYR A 145 14.60 -9.54 21.90
N GLU A 146 14.55 -10.85 21.64
CA GLU A 146 15.71 -11.71 21.79
C GLU A 146 16.83 -11.34 20.80
N TYR A 147 16.49 -10.99 19.56
CA TYR A 147 17.48 -10.49 18.61
C TYR A 147 18.18 -9.24 19.15
N ALA A 148 17.43 -8.30 19.71
CA ALA A 148 17.97 -7.07 20.30
C ALA A 148 18.89 -7.34 21.50
N ILE A 149 18.60 -8.35 22.32
CA ILE A 149 19.48 -8.77 23.43
C ILE A 149 20.80 -9.32 22.90
N ASN A 150 20.76 -10.11 21.84
CA ASN A 150 21.93 -10.79 21.29
C ASN A 150 22.82 -9.86 20.44
N ASN A 151 22.30 -8.71 20.00
CA ASN A 151 23.00 -7.75 19.16
C ASN A 151 23.08 -6.37 19.85
N GLN A 152 23.82 -6.30 20.97
CA GLN A 152 23.86 -5.15 21.89
C GLN A 152 24.43 -3.84 21.32
N ASP A 153 25.02 -3.88 20.13
CA ASP A 153 25.55 -2.70 19.45
C ASP A 153 24.59 -2.16 18.36
N GLU A 154 23.46 -2.84 18.14
CA GLU A 154 22.51 -2.49 17.08
C GLU A 154 21.29 -1.73 17.59
N LYS A 155 20.86 -0.69 16.87
CA LYS A 155 19.55 -0.06 17.10
C LYS A 155 18.50 -0.82 16.29
N ILE A 156 17.44 -1.26 16.95
CA ILE A 156 16.41 -2.10 16.36
C ILE A 156 15.16 -1.27 16.07
N TYR A 157 14.70 -1.34 14.84
CA TYR A 157 13.46 -0.73 14.39
C TYR A 157 12.47 -1.83 14.04
N PHE A 158 11.29 -1.78 14.63
CA PHE A 158 10.18 -2.64 14.27
C PHE A 158 9.12 -1.81 13.55
N ILE A 159 8.99 -2.04 12.23
CA ILE A 159 8.07 -1.31 11.36
C ILE A 159 6.79 -2.13 11.21
N SER A 160 5.67 -1.57 11.66
CA SER A 160 4.35 -2.19 11.53
C SER A 160 3.27 -1.09 11.49
N ASN A 161 2.15 -1.37 10.82
CA ASN A 161 0.95 -0.54 10.94
C ASN A 161 0.02 -1.00 12.09
N ASN A 162 0.36 -2.09 12.79
CA ASN A 162 -0.48 -2.69 13.81
C ASN A 162 -0.21 -2.11 15.22
N HIS A 163 -0.36 -0.79 15.34
CA HIS A 163 0.04 -0.07 16.54
C HIS A 163 -0.77 -0.46 17.79
N LYS A 164 -2.00 -0.98 17.64
CA LYS A 164 -2.88 -1.30 18.77
C LYS A 164 -2.30 -2.41 19.66
N ASP A 165 -1.55 -3.32 19.06
CA ASP A 165 -1.05 -4.53 19.73
C ASP A 165 0.37 -4.36 20.28
N PHE A 166 1.14 -3.41 19.74
CA PHE A 166 2.55 -3.20 20.11
C PHE A 166 2.83 -1.86 20.76
N ALA A 167 2.25 -0.78 20.22
CA ALA A 167 2.60 0.58 20.57
C ALA A 167 1.36 1.48 20.53
N PRO A 168 0.47 1.44 21.54
CA PRO A 168 -0.72 2.27 21.53
C PRO A 168 -0.34 3.76 21.49
N ARG A 169 -1.13 4.55 20.74
CA ARG A 169 -0.90 5.99 20.61
C ARG A 169 -1.12 6.67 21.95
N ASN A 170 -0.16 7.48 22.40
CA ASN A 170 -0.24 8.20 23.67
C ASN A 170 -0.61 9.67 23.41
N GLY A 171 -1.92 9.95 23.26
CA GLY A 171 -2.43 11.29 22.94
C GLY A 171 -2.04 11.75 21.54
N GLU A 172 -1.69 13.04 21.40
CA GLU A 172 -1.17 13.63 20.13
C GLU A 172 0.28 13.20 19.81
N LYS A 173 0.96 12.46 20.70
CA LYS A 173 2.37 12.09 20.55
C LYS A 173 2.57 10.79 19.75
N ALA A 174 3.83 10.62 19.32
CA ALA A 174 4.37 9.45 18.62
C ALA A 174 4.03 8.11 19.32
N TYR A 175 4.05 7.02 18.54
CA TYR A 175 3.82 5.67 19.01
C TYR A 175 4.90 5.25 20.02
N VAL A 176 4.47 4.81 21.21
CA VAL A 176 5.36 4.33 22.27
C VAL A 176 5.03 2.88 22.54
N LEU A 177 6.06 2.03 22.62
CA LEU A 177 5.90 0.62 22.99
C LEU A 177 5.09 0.51 24.29
N HIS A 178 4.13 -0.42 24.32
CA HIS A 178 3.36 -0.70 25.53
C HIS A 178 4.29 -1.06 26.68
N GLU A 179 3.93 -0.72 27.92
CA GLU A 179 4.72 -1.03 29.14
C GLU A 179 5.03 -2.53 29.36
N HIS A 180 4.37 -3.42 28.63
CA HIS A 180 4.61 -4.87 28.66
C HIS A 180 5.78 -5.29 27.76
N PHE A 181 6.32 -4.34 26.99
CA PHE A 181 7.42 -4.51 26.05
C PHE A 181 8.59 -3.67 26.54
N ASP A 182 9.72 -4.34 26.80
CA ASP A 182 10.95 -3.66 27.21
C ASP A 182 11.67 -3.14 25.96
N SER A 183 11.89 -1.82 25.90
CA SER A 183 12.58 -1.16 24.80
C SER A 183 14.11 -1.28 24.86
N LEU A 184 14.65 -1.94 25.89
CA LEU A 184 16.09 -2.06 26.16
C LEU A 184 16.78 -0.69 26.18
N ASN A 185 16.25 0.24 26.99
CA ASN A 185 16.70 1.64 27.03
C ASN A 185 16.60 2.35 25.66
N ASN A 186 15.44 2.23 25.00
CA ASN A 186 15.15 2.82 23.68
C ASN A 186 15.99 2.27 22.51
N ARG A 187 16.63 1.11 22.68
CA ARG A 187 17.29 0.38 21.59
C ARG A 187 16.27 -0.22 20.61
N ILE A 188 15.10 -0.64 21.09
CA ILE A 188 14.00 -1.11 20.25
C ILE A 188 13.00 0.04 20.08
N LYS A 189 12.79 0.48 18.84
CA LYS A 189 11.79 1.49 18.48
C LYS A 189 10.71 0.87 17.62
N TYR A 190 9.46 1.14 17.97
CA TYR A 190 8.32 0.90 17.08
C TYR A 190 8.19 2.07 16.11
N ILE A 191 7.94 1.78 14.83
CA ILE A 191 7.73 2.78 13.79
C ILE A 191 6.48 2.40 12.97
N ASN A 192 5.62 3.39 12.71
CA ASN A 192 4.32 3.17 12.05
C ASN A 192 4.39 3.35 10.53
N GLY A 193 5.16 2.49 9.87
CA GLY A 193 5.33 2.50 8.42
C GLY A 193 6.73 2.94 7.96
N ILE A 194 6.96 2.84 6.66
CA ILE A 194 8.29 3.06 6.06
C ILE A 194 8.68 4.54 6.09
N SER A 195 7.77 5.46 5.75
CA SER A 195 8.06 6.90 5.72
C SER A 195 8.51 7.43 7.08
N ASP A 196 7.79 7.06 8.16
CA ASP A 196 8.18 7.41 9.53
C ASP A 196 9.59 6.89 9.88
N PHE A 197 9.97 5.72 9.36
CA PHE A 197 11.30 5.15 9.57
C PHE A 197 12.36 5.99 8.86
N LEU A 198 12.12 6.35 7.60
CA LEU A 198 13.01 7.18 6.80
C LEU A 198 13.22 8.57 7.42
N ILE A 199 12.18 9.15 8.02
CA ILE A 199 12.28 10.40 8.79
C ILE A 199 13.16 10.19 10.04
N GLU A 200 12.92 9.13 10.81
CA GLU A 200 13.68 8.84 12.05
C GLU A 200 15.16 8.58 11.81
N ILE A 201 15.56 8.12 10.62
CA ILE A 201 16.98 7.98 10.23
C ILE A 201 17.53 9.21 9.49
N ASN A 202 16.75 10.27 9.33
CA ASN A 202 17.06 11.50 8.59
C ASN A 202 17.39 11.28 7.10
N HIS A 203 16.88 10.19 6.49
CA HIS A 203 16.99 9.99 5.04
C HIS A 203 15.92 10.82 4.30
N LEU A 204 14.80 11.07 4.97
CA LEU A 204 13.66 11.80 4.43
C LEU A 204 13.32 12.95 5.39
N LYS A 205 13.05 14.14 4.86
CA LYS A 205 12.80 15.35 5.64
C LYS A 205 11.39 15.84 5.40
N ILE A 206 10.80 16.53 6.38
CA ILE A 206 9.56 17.26 6.14
C ILE A 206 9.94 18.59 5.51
N HIS A 207 9.40 18.87 4.33
CA HIS A 207 9.58 20.13 3.65
C HIS A 207 8.45 21.09 3.97
N HIS A 208 8.78 22.37 4.08
CA HIS A 208 7.80 23.42 4.28
C HIS A 208 7.95 24.45 3.16
N PHE A 209 7.01 24.41 2.22
CA PHE A 209 6.96 25.38 1.15
C PHE A 209 6.69 26.78 1.67
N ASP A 210 7.28 27.77 1.01
CA ASP A 210 6.69 29.10 1.02
C ASP A 210 5.55 29.21 0.00
N PHE A 211 4.71 30.24 0.16
CA PHE A 211 3.51 30.40 -0.67
C PHE A 211 3.80 30.46 -2.18
N ASN A 212 4.91 31.10 -2.59
CA ASN A 212 5.20 31.25 -4.02
C ASN A 212 5.74 29.95 -4.60
N GLU A 213 6.57 29.23 -3.84
CA GLU A 213 7.08 27.92 -4.22
C GLU A 213 5.95 26.91 -4.35
N GLU A 214 5.01 26.90 -3.41
CA GLU A 214 3.83 26.03 -3.44
C GLU A 214 2.97 26.28 -4.69
N GLU A 215 2.65 27.55 -5.01
CA GLU A 215 1.89 27.89 -6.21
C GLU A 215 2.60 27.44 -7.50
N GLU A 216 3.92 27.60 -7.59
CA GLU A 216 4.71 27.18 -8.76
C GLU A 216 4.70 25.65 -8.93
N VAL A 217 4.91 24.92 -7.83
CA VAL A 217 4.90 23.45 -7.82
C VAL A 217 3.52 22.92 -8.18
N LEU A 218 2.45 23.42 -7.53
CA LEU A 218 1.08 23.01 -7.80
C LEU A 218 0.65 23.33 -9.24
N SER A 219 1.05 24.48 -9.79
CA SER A 219 0.79 24.81 -11.19
C SER A 219 1.46 23.83 -12.15
N THR A 220 2.69 23.40 -11.83
CA THR A 220 3.43 22.44 -12.66
C THR A 220 2.77 21.06 -12.59
N ILE A 221 2.41 20.60 -11.40
CA ILE A 221 1.72 19.33 -11.19
C ILE A 221 0.36 19.33 -11.88
N SER A 222 -0.41 20.40 -11.75
CA SER A 222 -1.72 20.53 -12.41
C SER A 222 -1.61 20.38 -13.92
N GLN A 223 -0.59 21.01 -14.52
CA GLN A 223 -0.36 20.91 -15.96
C GLN A 223 0.05 19.49 -16.37
N ASP A 224 0.99 18.87 -15.64
CA ASP A 224 1.44 17.52 -15.98
C ASP A 224 0.34 16.46 -15.82
N LEU A 225 -0.47 16.56 -14.75
CA LEU A 225 -1.60 15.66 -14.53
C LEU A 225 -2.61 15.73 -15.68
N ARG A 226 -2.89 16.94 -16.20
CA ARG A 226 -3.79 17.13 -17.36
C ARG A 226 -3.20 16.60 -18.65
N ASP A 227 -1.93 16.89 -18.91
CA ASP A 227 -1.32 16.62 -20.22
C ASP A 227 -0.92 15.15 -20.36
N ASN A 228 -0.45 14.52 -19.28
CA ASN A 228 0.19 13.20 -19.32
C ASN A 228 -0.57 12.15 -18.51
N TYR A 229 -1.03 12.48 -17.30
CA TYR A 229 -1.49 11.45 -16.36
C TYR A 229 -2.91 10.94 -16.64
N PHE A 230 -3.83 11.81 -17.08
CA PHE A 230 -5.21 11.41 -17.45
C PHE A 230 -5.29 10.39 -18.58
N TYR A 231 -4.23 10.29 -19.39
CA TYR A 231 -4.12 9.30 -20.46
C TYR A 231 -3.24 8.10 -20.08
N SER A 232 -2.83 8.01 -18.82
CA SER A 232 -2.00 6.90 -18.35
C SER A 232 -2.85 5.65 -18.10
N PRO A 233 -2.30 4.44 -18.38
CA PRO A 233 -2.98 3.19 -18.07
C PRO A 233 -3.31 3.00 -16.58
N VAL A 234 -2.54 3.65 -15.69
CA VAL A 234 -2.78 3.61 -14.24
C VAL A 234 -4.06 4.35 -13.90
N PHE A 235 -4.20 5.59 -14.39
CA PHE A 235 -5.41 6.38 -14.19
C PHE A 235 -6.64 5.70 -14.80
N GLU A 236 -6.50 5.17 -16.03
CA GLU A 236 -7.58 4.44 -16.70
C GLU A 236 -8.04 3.22 -15.90
N GLY A 237 -7.11 2.46 -15.31
CA GLY A 237 -7.41 1.29 -14.49
C GLY A 237 -8.16 1.64 -13.19
N GLU A 238 -7.71 2.68 -12.48
CA GLU A 238 -8.36 3.12 -11.23
C GLU A 238 -9.74 3.71 -11.48
N MET A 239 -9.90 4.46 -12.57
CA MET A 239 -11.21 4.95 -13.02
C MET A 239 -12.14 3.78 -13.37
N TYR A 240 -11.64 2.78 -14.09
CA TYR A 240 -12.43 1.59 -14.42
C TYR A 240 -12.94 0.92 -13.14
N ASP A 241 -12.04 0.70 -12.18
CA ASP A 241 -12.36 0.05 -10.93
C ASP A 241 -13.35 0.88 -10.10
N PHE A 242 -13.22 2.21 -10.06
CA PHE A 242 -14.16 3.09 -9.38
C PHE A 242 -15.56 3.04 -10.02
N PHE A 243 -15.67 3.31 -11.33
CA PHE A 243 -16.97 3.40 -12.00
C PHE A 243 -17.68 2.05 -12.12
N SER A 244 -16.93 0.95 -12.24
CA SER A 244 -17.50 -0.40 -12.34
C SER A 244 -17.93 -1.01 -11.01
N ASN A 245 -17.39 -0.53 -9.87
CA ASN A 245 -17.68 -1.10 -8.54
C ASN A 245 -18.50 -0.18 -7.63
N ASN A 246 -18.92 1.00 -8.09
CA ASN A 246 -19.79 1.90 -7.35
C ASN A 246 -21.16 2.02 -8.01
N ASP A 247 -22.20 2.11 -7.17
CA ASP A 247 -23.57 2.33 -7.62
C ASP A 247 -23.83 3.84 -7.80
N PHE A 248 -24.29 4.21 -8.99
CA PHE A 248 -24.71 5.57 -9.32
C PHE A 248 -26.22 5.65 -9.23
N SER A 249 -26.71 6.40 -8.25
CA SER A 249 -28.15 6.63 -8.05
C SER A 249 -28.57 8.01 -8.51
N TYR A 250 -29.52 8.03 -9.43
CA TYR A 250 -30.21 9.23 -9.93
C TYR A 250 -31.69 9.16 -9.57
N GLU A 251 -32.42 10.27 -9.69
CA GLU A 251 -33.85 10.35 -9.34
C GLU A 251 -34.70 9.26 -10.01
N PHE A 252 -34.27 8.72 -11.16
CA PHE A 252 -35.07 7.82 -11.99
C PHE A 252 -34.44 6.45 -12.26
N PHE A 253 -33.17 6.23 -11.90
CA PHE A 253 -32.49 4.95 -12.12
C PHE A 253 -31.27 4.78 -11.20
N GLU A 254 -30.89 3.51 -11.01
CA GLU A 254 -29.68 3.08 -10.30
C GLU A 254 -28.93 2.13 -11.24
N GLY A 255 -27.61 2.30 -11.34
CA GLY A 255 -26.79 1.54 -12.26
C GLY A 255 -25.30 1.71 -12.01
N TRP A 256 -24.49 1.17 -12.90
CA TRP A 256 -23.03 1.18 -12.82
C TRP A 256 -22.46 2.11 -13.89
N GLY A 257 -21.35 2.75 -13.56
CA GLY A 257 -20.66 3.66 -14.46
C GLY A 257 -20.04 2.92 -15.63
N THR A 258 -20.27 3.44 -16.84
CA THR A 258 -19.67 2.97 -18.10
C THR A 258 -19.14 4.19 -18.86
N ASP A 259 -18.15 3.98 -19.74
CA ASP A 259 -17.60 5.01 -20.64
C ASP A 259 -17.30 6.35 -19.96
N TYR A 260 -16.15 6.45 -19.28
CA TYR A 260 -15.71 7.67 -18.62
C TYR A 260 -14.60 8.39 -19.38
N THR A 261 -14.53 9.71 -19.25
CA THR A 261 -13.44 10.55 -19.76
C THR A 261 -13.22 11.72 -18.82
N ALA A 262 -12.02 11.82 -18.26
CA ALA A 262 -11.61 12.98 -17.48
C ALA A 262 -11.11 14.09 -18.42
N PHE A 263 -11.57 15.32 -18.22
CA PHE A 263 -11.22 16.43 -19.12
C PHE A 263 -10.91 17.76 -18.41
N GLY A 264 -11.08 17.81 -17.08
CA GLY A 264 -10.76 18.98 -16.28
C GLY A 264 -10.14 18.62 -14.94
N ILE A 265 -9.20 19.44 -14.48
CA ILE A 265 -8.67 19.44 -13.10
C ILE A 265 -8.84 20.84 -12.54
N TYR A 266 -9.33 20.97 -11.31
CA TYR A 266 -9.34 22.24 -10.59
C TYR A 266 -9.19 21.99 -9.08
N ASP A 267 -8.99 23.08 -8.34
CA ASP A 267 -8.85 23.05 -6.88
C ASP A 267 -7.77 22.07 -6.39
N ILE A 268 -6.61 22.11 -7.05
CA ILE A 268 -5.45 21.31 -6.66
C ILE A 268 -4.79 21.92 -5.42
N GLU A 269 -4.52 21.09 -4.43
CA GLU A 269 -3.90 21.50 -3.18
C GLU A 269 -3.05 20.38 -2.58
N ILE A 270 -2.11 20.77 -1.72
CA ILE A 270 -1.43 19.85 -0.81
C ILE A 270 -2.35 19.62 0.39
N THR A 271 -2.77 18.37 0.60
CA THR A 271 -3.77 18.04 1.64
C THR A 271 -3.25 18.23 3.07
N ASP A 272 -1.97 17.96 3.29
CA ASP A 272 -1.29 18.17 4.57
C ASP A 272 0.17 18.56 4.34
N SER A 273 0.48 19.85 4.52
CA SER A 273 1.86 20.36 4.38
C SER A 273 2.85 19.71 5.34
N SER A 274 2.41 19.13 6.46
CA SER A 274 3.29 18.40 7.37
C SER A 274 3.68 17.01 6.87
N GLN A 275 3.05 16.56 5.79
CA GLN A 275 3.31 15.28 5.11
C GLN A 275 4.03 15.47 3.77
N VAL A 276 4.49 16.69 3.46
CA VAL A 276 5.38 16.89 2.31
C VAL A 276 6.75 16.37 2.68
N LEU A 277 7.21 15.37 1.94
CA LEU A 277 8.48 14.71 2.21
C LEU A 277 9.51 15.09 1.16
N GLU A 278 10.73 15.38 1.60
CA GLU A 278 11.86 15.77 0.76
C GLU A 278 13.00 14.75 0.90
N THR A 279 13.56 14.42 -0.26
CA THR A 279 14.83 13.69 -0.42
C THR A 279 15.84 14.63 -1.10
N GLU A 280 17.05 14.15 -1.38
CA GLU A 280 18.05 14.97 -2.10
C GLU A 280 17.54 15.41 -3.49
N ASP A 281 16.76 14.55 -4.17
CA ASP A 281 16.38 14.75 -5.57
C ASP A 281 14.89 15.02 -5.78
N PHE A 282 14.02 14.69 -4.82
CA PHE A 282 12.57 14.67 -5.03
C PHE A 282 11.76 15.19 -3.84
N PHE A 283 10.59 15.75 -4.16
CA PHE A 283 9.49 15.98 -3.22
C PHE A 283 8.38 14.94 -3.39
N TYR A 284 7.77 14.53 -2.28
CA TYR A 284 6.61 13.67 -2.22
C TYR A 284 5.44 14.45 -1.63
N LEU A 285 4.42 14.65 -2.44
CA LEU A 285 3.37 15.62 -2.22
C LEU A 285 2.04 14.89 -2.12
N PRO A 286 1.35 14.89 -0.96
CA PRO A 286 0.01 14.36 -0.86
C PRO A 286 -0.97 15.36 -1.46
N ILE A 287 -1.38 15.12 -2.70
CA ILE A 287 -2.20 16.04 -3.49
C ILE A 287 -3.67 15.61 -3.44
N ARG A 288 -4.55 16.61 -3.37
CA ARG A 288 -5.97 16.47 -3.69
C ARG A 288 -6.33 17.45 -4.80
N PHE A 289 -7.18 17.01 -5.71
CA PHE A 289 -7.79 17.88 -6.70
C PHE A 289 -9.20 17.41 -7.03
N ILE A 290 -9.95 18.27 -7.72
CA ILE A 290 -11.24 17.91 -8.29
C ILE A 290 -11.05 17.62 -9.78
N ALA A 291 -11.55 16.46 -10.22
CA ALA A 291 -11.62 16.10 -11.62
C ALA A 291 -13.05 16.23 -12.15
N GLU A 292 -13.18 16.85 -13.32
CA GLU A 292 -14.39 16.80 -14.13
C GLU A 292 -14.35 15.58 -15.03
N ILE A 293 -15.33 14.70 -14.85
CA ILE A 293 -15.43 13.41 -15.53
C ILE A 293 -16.78 13.33 -16.21
N GLU A 294 -16.73 13.16 -17.53
CA GLU A 294 -17.86 12.73 -18.34
C GLU A 294 -18.01 11.22 -18.17
N TYR A 295 -19.21 10.72 -17.90
CA TYR A 295 -19.45 9.28 -17.79
C TYR A 295 -20.90 8.92 -18.14
N SER A 296 -21.10 7.67 -18.57
CA SER A 296 -22.42 7.08 -18.77
C SER A 296 -22.76 6.15 -17.62
N VAL A 297 -24.04 5.86 -17.44
CA VAL A 297 -24.51 4.88 -16.46
C VAL A 297 -25.34 3.85 -17.21
N GLU A 298 -24.97 2.59 -17.10
CA GLU A 298 -25.78 1.48 -17.56
C GLU A 298 -26.74 1.08 -16.45
N TYR A 299 -28.03 1.07 -16.74
CA TYR A 299 -29.09 0.73 -15.79
C TYR A 299 -30.07 -0.26 -16.40
N ARG A 300 -30.75 -1.02 -15.54
CA ARG A 300 -31.72 -2.00 -15.99
C ARG A 300 -32.95 -1.31 -16.56
N ASN A 301 -33.36 -1.71 -17.76
CA ASN A 301 -34.56 -1.18 -18.39
C ASN A 301 -35.82 -1.55 -17.56
N PRO A 302 -36.56 -0.58 -17.01
CA PRO A 302 -37.73 -0.85 -16.18
C PRO A 302 -38.90 -1.46 -16.97
N ALA A 303 -38.90 -1.32 -18.30
CA ALA A 303 -39.89 -1.89 -19.20
C ALA A 303 -39.46 -3.25 -19.80
N TYR A 304 -38.31 -3.80 -19.41
CA TYR A 304 -37.81 -5.03 -20.02
C TYR A 304 -38.72 -6.23 -19.75
N GLU A 305 -39.24 -6.79 -20.85
CA GLU A 305 -39.92 -8.08 -20.88
C GLU A 305 -39.13 -9.05 -21.79
N LYS A 306 -38.84 -10.25 -21.27
CA LYS A 306 -37.97 -11.24 -21.92
C LYS A 306 -38.43 -11.75 -23.30
N MET A 307 -39.63 -11.35 -23.75
CA MET A 307 -40.26 -11.81 -24.99
C MET A 307 -40.55 -10.69 -26.01
N THR A 308 -40.29 -9.42 -25.67
CA THR A 308 -40.62 -8.28 -26.55
C THR A 308 -39.48 -7.88 -27.47
N GLY A 309 -38.26 -8.37 -27.22
CA GLY A 309 -37.07 -7.99 -27.98
C GLY A 309 -36.45 -6.65 -27.57
N ASP A 310 -36.92 -6.07 -26.45
CA ASP A 310 -36.35 -4.86 -25.88
C ASP A 310 -35.00 -5.13 -25.21
N GLU A 311 -34.15 -4.11 -25.15
CA GLU A 311 -32.84 -4.20 -24.50
C GLU A 311 -33.01 -4.34 -22.98
N GLU A 312 -32.29 -5.30 -22.38
CA GLU A 312 -32.31 -5.57 -20.92
C GLU A 312 -31.69 -4.44 -20.12
N PHE A 313 -30.69 -3.78 -20.71
CA PHE A 313 -29.98 -2.64 -20.14
C PHE A 313 -30.10 -1.46 -21.07
N LEU A 314 -30.27 -0.27 -20.49
CA LEU A 314 -30.21 1.00 -21.18
C LEU A 314 -28.98 1.74 -20.69
N GLN A 315 -28.35 2.48 -21.58
CA GLN A 315 -27.31 3.42 -21.22
C GLN A 315 -27.93 4.81 -21.07
N SER A 316 -27.57 5.52 -20.01
CA SER A 316 -27.89 6.94 -19.89
C SER A 316 -27.20 7.72 -21.02
N GLY A 317 -27.64 8.96 -21.24
CA GLY A 317 -26.78 9.91 -21.93
C GLY A 317 -25.47 10.14 -21.15
N SER A 318 -24.59 10.93 -21.76
CA SER A 318 -23.42 11.45 -21.06
C SER A 318 -23.85 12.30 -19.85
N ASN A 319 -23.33 11.94 -18.69
CA ASN A 319 -23.45 12.69 -17.44
C ASN A 319 -22.12 13.38 -17.15
N LEU A 320 -22.19 14.56 -16.57
CA LEU A 320 -21.02 15.26 -16.06
C LEU A 320 -21.03 15.20 -14.54
N GLY A 321 -19.96 14.67 -13.96
CA GLY A 321 -19.72 14.66 -12.52
C GLY A 321 -18.40 15.31 -12.16
N SER A 322 -18.32 15.72 -10.90
CA SER A 322 -17.11 16.22 -10.28
C SER A 322 -16.75 15.28 -9.14
N PHE A 323 -15.48 14.89 -9.08
CA PHE A 323 -14.98 13.87 -8.16
C PHE A 323 -13.74 14.36 -7.45
N TYR A 324 -13.62 14.06 -6.16
CA TYR A 324 -12.37 14.26 -5.44
C TYR A 324 -11.39 13.16 -5.84
N ILE A 325 -10.19 13.56 -6.23
CA ILE A 325 -9.07 12.64 -6.45
C ILE A 325 -7.97 12.97 -5.46
N LYS A 326 -7.52 11.95 -4.72
CA LYS A 326 -6.34 12.03 -3.85
C LYS A 326 -5.25 11.15 -4.42
N CYS A 327 -4.00 11.61 -4.35
CA CYS A 327 -2.84 10.82 -4.75
C CYS A 327 -1.57 11.32 -4.08
N LEU A 328 -0.51 10.50 -4.13
CA LEU A 328 0.85 10.91 -3.79
C LEU A 328 1.62 11.20 -5.07
N VAL A 329 2.16 12.41 -5.20
CA VAL A 329 2.94 12.85 -6.35
C VAL A 329 4.42 12.89 -6.00
N LYS A 330 5.25 12.21 -6.79
CA LYS A 330 6.71 12.36 -6.78
C LYS A 330 7.11 13.45 -7.77
N TYR A 331 7.65 14.55 -7.27
CA TYR A 331 8.03 15.73 -8.04
C TYR A 331 9.54 15.93 -8.03
N ASP A 332 10.11 16.22 -9.21
CA ASP A 332 11.51 16.55 -9.42
C ASP A 332 11.65 18.08 -9.55
N PRO A 333 12.15 18.77 -8.49
CA PRO A 333 12.25 20.22 -8.47
C PRO A 333 13.31 20.78 -9.43
N GLU A 334 14.35 20.01 -9.75
CA GLU A 334 15.39 20.48 -10.69
C GLU A 334 14.86 20.53 -12.12
N ASN A 335 14.13 19.48 -12.54
CA ASN A 335 13.58 19.37 -13.88
C ASN A 335 12.15 19.90 -14.01
N LYS A 336 11.53 20.31 -12.90
CA LYS A 336 10.15 20.80 -12.79
C LYS A 336 9.15 19.87 -13.45
N LYS A 337 9.14 18.61 -13.04
CA LYS A 337 8.28 17.58 -13.63
C LYS A 337 7.74 16.64 -12.57
N VAL A 338 6.56 16.09 -12.84
CA VAL A 338 6.08 14.91 -12.13
C VAL A 338 6.82 13.69 -12.66
N VAL A 339 7.35 12.89 -11.74
CA VAL A 339 8.04 11.65 -12.05
C VAL A 339 7.09 10.47 -11.98
N GLU A 340 6.23 10.47 -10.96
CA GLU A 340 5.36 9.35 -10.64
C GLU A 340 4.16 9.82 -9.81
N VAL A 341 3.04 9.11 -9.94
CA VAL A 341 1.80 9.34 -9.18
C VAL A 341 1.31 7.99 -8.67
N GLU A 342 1.08 7.87 -7.37
CA GLU A 342 0.66 6.63 -6.70
C GLU A 342 -0.55 6.83 -5.81
N GLY A 343 -1.22 5.71 -5.47
CA GLY A 343 -2.27 5.67 -4.45
C GLY A 343 -3.47 6.52 -4.80
N LEU A 344 -3.94 6.40 -6.04
CA LEU A 344 -5.08 7.16 -6.51
C LEU A 344 -6.36 6.69 -5.81
N GLU A 345 -7.03 7.60 -5.13
CA GLU A 345 -8.33 7.37 -4.51
C GLU A 345 -9.34 8.33 -5.13
N ILE A 346 -10.43 7.78 -5.67
CA ILE A 346 -11.52 8.56 -6.26
C ILE A 346 -12.71 8.50 -5.30
N ASP A 347 -13.24 9.68 -4.96
CA ASP A 347 -14.40 9.84 -4.09
C ASP A 347 -15.46 10.74 -4.77
N PHE A 348 -16.72 10.48 -4.48
CA PHE A 348 -17.80 11.42 -4.79
C PHE A 348 -17.63 12.72 -3.98
N ILE A 349 -18.08 13.85 -4.56
CA ILE A 349 -18.12 15.15 -3.88
C ILE A 349 -19.28 15.24 -2.88
#